data_AF-A0A8R1HPA6-F1
#
_entry.id   AF-A0A8R1HPA6-F1
#
_cell.length_a   1.000
_cell.length_b   1.000
_cell.length_c   1.000
_cell.angle_alpha   90.00
_cell.angle_beta   90.00
_cell.angle_gamma   90.00
#
_symmetry.space_group_name_H-M   'P 1'
#
loop_
_entity.id
_entity.type
_entity.pdbx_description
1 polymer ?
#
loop_
_entity_poly.entity_id
_entity_poly.type
_entity_poly.pdbx_seq_one_letter_code
_entity_poly.pdbx_strand_id
1 'polypeptide(L)'
;MSEERVNYPFAKFLDQHSPQLNASAVPPELWHSLYKKLSDQTFDAGDHFQIICEMSDNDEKHFFVRALEDMHNNDEENIFLVDHFFSFPDGSARKYVESTDGLTERLAVLFGIDKDTCEADDTVEKFETSNEQEEKEHADRSCGDIGNLPRHESVDARLGSYSLDDPNEQLTDRVMKELWKYTQSYTVSYPLENGEFDKRSVWYVMDNFGARIRHSSLPNARVIPLMFVPQNCFYSIMFLTKPVETDEEIVRDFAANVHTHQHPEWRKYFETPWVQQDFSGESLIPTPPTVEYFTSGRNEDHLASDTDQITSHSALFSSIPLLKKRKIKVFADDTQLTEHLTKDIEYVDDWKKSDVIWMIKHFHDYGDLAAENPCGMINQFPYESCITVKDLLASCAMRNPSKNNWYQLTYNLTTELPQFVACFQQREKKGQHNVWIVKPWNMARGLDMNVTDDLNHIIRLVETGPKIVCEYISRPLLFPRPDNGNKVKFDLRYIVFVNSLQPVTAYVYNKFWIRFAIK
;
A
#
# COMPACT_ATOMS: atom_id res chain seq x y z
N MET A 1 -0.91 32.50 28.54
CA MET A 1 -0.58 31.09 28.84
C MET A 1 -0.96 30.75 30.28
N SER A 2 -2.24 30.46 30.61
CA SER A 2 -2.60 29.95 31.97
C SER A 2 -4.09 29.65 32.21
N GLU A 3 -4.88 29.11 31.26
CA GLU A 3 -6.26 28.68 31.60
C GLU A 3 -6.68 27.29 31.05
N GLU A 4 -6.02 26.73 30.03
CA GLU A 4 -6.36 25.40 29.49
C GLU A 4 -5.62 24.20 30.13
N ARG A 5 -4.57 24.43 30.94
CA ARG A 5 -3.79 23.35 31.59
C ARG A 5 -4.60 22.46 32.54
N VAL A 6 -5.81 22.88 32.93
CA VAL A 6 -6.63 22.17 33.93
C VAL A 6 -7.30 20.90 33.38
N ASN A 7 -7.39 20.71 32.05
CA ASN A 7 -8.29 19.69 31.49
C ASN A 7 -7.66 18.40 30.93
N TYR A 8 -6.34 18.22 31.07
CA TYR A 8 -5.65 17.00 30.62
C TYR A 8 -4.58 16.50 31.60
N PRO A 9 -4.95 15.89 32.74
CA PRO A 9 -3.99 15.43 33.74
C PRO A 9 -3.16 14.24 33.24
N PHE A 10 -1.95 14.06 33.79
CA PHE A 10 -1.05 12.95 33.46
C PHE A 10 -1.70 11.56 33.57
N ALA A 11 -2.60 11.34 34.54
CA ALA A 11 -3.34 10.08 34.65
C ALA A 11 -4.20 9.78 33.40
N LYS A 12 -4.82 10.81 32.81
CA LYS A 12 -5.60 10.67 31.57
C LYS A 12 -4.69 10.45 30.35
N PHE A 13 -3.51 11.08 30.34
CA PHE A 13 -2.48 10.80 29.34
C PHE A 13 -2.05 9.32 29.37
N LEU A 14 -1.80 8.76 30.55
CA LEU A 14 -1.43 7.35 30.68
C LEU A 14 -2.54 6.40 30.22
N ASP A 15 -3.79 6.69 30.59
CA ASP A 15 -4.96 5.91 30.16
C ASP A 15 -5.08 5.87 28.64
N GLN A 16 -4.91 7.02 27.98
CA GLN A 16 -5.08 7.14 26.53
C GLN A 16 -3.84 6.74 25.72
N HIS A 17 -2.62 6.83 26.27
CA HIS A 17 -1.39 6.72 25.48
C HIS A 17 -0.45 5.60 25.92
N SER A 18 -0.64 4.98 27.08
CA SER A 18 0.18 3.83 27.48
C SER A 18 0.15 2.68 26.46
N PRO A 19 -0.95 2.36 25.73
CA PRO A 19 -0.90 1.29 24.73
C PRO A 19 0.08 1.58 23.59
N GLN A 20 0.08 2.81 23.05
CA GLN A 20 1.00 3.20 21.97
C GLN A 20 2.46 3.31 22.47
N LEU A 21 2.68 3.87 23.67
CA LEU A 21 4.02 3.99 24.25
C LEU A 21 4.65 2.62 24.53
N ASN A 22 3.86 1.68 25.07
CA ASN A 22 4.30 0.31 25.30
C ASN A 22 4.56 -0.44 23.98
N ALA A 23 3.65 -0.34 23.01
CA ALA A 23 3.80 -1.00 21.70
C ALA A 23 5.06 -0.53 20.97
N SER A 24 5.44 0.73 21.14
CA SER A 24 6.67 1.28 20.58
C SER A 24 7.89 1.15 21.49
N ALA A 25 7.75 0.53 22.68
CA ALA A 25 8.80 0.36 23.67
C ALA A 25 9.50 1.68 24.05
N VAL A 26 8.71 2.72 24.34
CA VAL A 26 9.19 3.96 24.96
C VAL A 26 9.41 3.69 26.44
N PRO A 27 10.61 3.95 26.99
CA PRO A 27 10.88 3.72 28.41
C PRO A 27 9.92 4.52 29.32
N PRO A 28 9.30 3.89 30.34
CA PRO A 28 8.34 4.54 31.23
C PRO A 28 8.85 5.79 31.96
N GLU A 29 10.14 5.84 32.26
CA GLU A 29 10.83 6.99 32.86
C GLU A 29 10.70 8.27 32.00
N LEU A 30 10.58 8.14 30.68
CA LEU A 30 10.47 9.30 29.77
C LEU A 30 9.03 9.84 29.66
N TRP A 31 8.03 9.09 30.13
CA TRP A 31 6.62 9.39 29.85
C TRP A 31 6.16 10.72 30.47
N HIS A 32 6.71 11.09 31.63
CA HIS A 32 6.33 12.32 32.32
C HIS A 32 6.88 13.56 31.61
N SER A 33 8.16 13.56 31.21
CA SER A 33 8.73 14.65 30.41
C SER A 33 8.03 14.75 29.06
N LEU A 34 7.80 13.61 28.38
CA LEU A 34 7.06 13.58 27.13
C LEU A 34 5.67 14.23 27.25
N TYR A 35 4.92 13.89 28.31
CA TYR A 35 3.61 14.51 28.57
C TYR A 35 3.71 16.04 28.69
N LYS A 36 4.72 16.56 29.41
CA LYS A 36 4.93 18.01 29.54
C LYS A 36 5.24 18.63 28.18
N LYS A 37 6.21 18.06 27.45
CA LYS A 37 6.63 18.56 26.13
C LYS A 37 5.48 18.56 25.13
N LEU A 38 4.64 17.51 25.10
CA LEU A 38 3.44 17.46 24.24
C LEU A 38 2.37 18.50 24.64
N SER A 39 2.13 18.65 25.94
CA SER A 39 1.13 19.57 26.46
C SER A 39 1.51 21.04 26.21
N ASP A 40 2.80 21.34 26.32
CA ASP A 40 3.34 22.69 26.14
C ASP A 40 3.86 22.96 24.72
N GLN A 41 3.85 21.95 23.83
CA GLN A 41 4.45 21.99 22.49
C GLN A 41 5.93 22.44 22.52
N THR A 42 6.70 21.86 23.43
CA THR A 42 8.13 22.16 23.61
C THR A 42 8.95 21.37 22.59
N PHE A 43 9.58 22.09 21.66
CA PHE A 43 10.55 21.55 20.70
C PHE A 43 11.95 22.04 21.09
N ASP A 44 12.65 21.24 21.88
CA ASP A 44 13.94 21.57 22.50
C ASP A 44 15.12 20.80 21.89
N ALA A 45 14.91 20.04 20.82
CA ALA A 45 15.99 19.31 20.14
C ALA A 45 17.16 20.23 19.71
N GLY A 46 16.88 21.50 19.37
CA GLY A 46 17.91 22.47 19.00
C GLY A 46 18.86 22.88 20.13
N ASP A 47 18.50 22.62 21.40
CA ASP A 47 19.34 22.93 22.56
C ASP A 47 20.38 21.82 22.80
N HIS A 48 20.10 20.59 22.36
CA HIS A 48 20.92 19.40 22.61
C HIS A 48 21.62 18.86 21.36
N PHE A 49 21.19 19.28 20.17
CA PHE A 49 21.69 18.75 18.91
C PHE A 49 22.01 19.84 17.89
N GLN A 50 22.97 19.55 17.02
CA GLN A 50 23.34 20.40 15.89
C GLN A 50 23.22 19.66 14.57
N ILE A 51 22.64 20.31 13.57
CA ILE A 51 22.65 19.83 12.18
C ILE A 51 23.97 20.24 11.54
N ILE A 52 24.72 19.26 11.06
CA ILE A 52 25.96 19.44 10.32
C ILE A 52 25.69 19.20 8.84
N CYS A 53 26.39 19.94 7.99
CA CYS A 53 26.42 19.75 6.54
C CYS A 53 27.87 19.57 6.11
N GLU A 54 28.18 18.39 5.59
CA GLU A 54 29.47 18.04 5.00
C GLU A 54 29.30 17.94 3.48
N MET A 55 30.24 18.48 2.70
CA MET A 55 30.29 18.27 1.25
C MET A 55 31.08 16.99 0.99
N SER A 56 30.56 16.12 0.12
CA SER A 56 31.29 14.97 -0.38
C SER A 56 32.36 15.37 -1.39
N ASP A 57 33.23 14.43 -1.75
CA ASP A 57 34.22 14.62 -2.82
C ASP A 57 33.58 14.91 -4.20
N ASN A 58 32.29 14.62 -4.35
CA ASN A 58 31.49 14.85 -5.56
C ASN A 58 30.59 16.10 -5.44
N ASP A 59 30.88 17.02 -4.52
CA ASP A 59 30.07 18.21 -4.22
C ASP A 59 28.64 17.91 -3.75
N GLU A 60 28.36 16.68 -3.30
CA GLU A 60 27.04 16.32 -2.75
C GLU A 60 26.93 16.76 -1.28
N LYS A 61 25.78 17.33 -0.91
CA LYS A 61 25.52 17.78 0.45
C LYS A 61 25.05 16.62 1.33
N HIS A 62 25.86 16.22 2.30
CA HIS A 62 25.48 15.27 3.32
C HIS A 62 25.14 15.99 4.63
N PHE A 63 23.92 15.78 5.10
CA PHE A 63 23.47 16.36 6.35
C PHE A 63 23.21 15.28 7.39
N PHE A 64 23.61 15.55 8.62
CA PHE A 64 23.40 14.66 9.76
C PHE A 64 23.32 15.46 11.06
N VAL A 65 23.00 14.78 12.16
CA VAL A 65 22.80 15.38 13.48
C VAL A 65 23.90 14.91 14.43
N ARG A 66 24.51 15.82 15.20
CA ARG A 66 25.44 15.49 16.31
C ARG A 66 24.89 15.96 17.65
N ALA A 67 25.26 15.26 18.72
CA ALA A 67 25.02 15.70 20.10
C ALA A 67 25.94 16.87 20.48
N LEU A 68 25.40 17.86 21.19
CA LEU A 68 26.14 19.00 21.74
C LEU A 68 26.71 18.74 23.14
N GLU A 69 26.23 17.69 23.80
CA GLU A 69 26.62 17.31 25.16
C GLU A 69 26.45 15.80 25.37
N ASP A 70 27.05 15.29 26.44
CA ASP A 70 26.92 13.90 26.85
C ASP A 70 25.51 13.65 27.38
N MET A 71 24.80 12.68 26.80
CA MET A 71 23.42 12.35 27.15
C MET A 71 23.27 10.86 27.45
N HIS A 72 22.48 10.54 28.47
CA HIS A 72 22.21 9.16 28.86
C HIS A 72 20.76 8.76 28.55
N ASN A 73 20.55 7.54 28.07
CA ASN A 73 19.23 7.03 27.67
C ASN A 73 18.25 6.74 28.83
N ASN A 74 18.65 7.00 30.08
CA ASN A 74 17.82 6.83 31.27
C ASN A 74 17.49 8.18 31.94
N ASP A 75 17.96 9.29 31.36
CA ASP A 75 17.59 10.63 31.78
C ASP A 75 16.17 10.93 31.28
N GLU A 76 15.29 11.35 32.19
CA GLU A 76 13.88 11.61 31.89
C GLU A 76 13.68 12.73 30.86
N GLU A 77 14.63 13.64 30.73
CA GLU A 77 14.55 14.77 29.79
C GLU A 77 15.02 14.44 28.37
N ASN A 78 15.71 13.30 28.17
CA ASN A 78 16.25 12.84 26.88
C ASN A 78 15.19 12.18 25.98
N ILE A 79 14.05 12.86 25.84
CA ILE A 79 12.98 12.57 24.89
C ILE A 79 12.57 13.86 24.16
N PHE A 80 12.56 13.84 22.84
CA PHE A 80 12.43 15.04 22.01
C PHE A 80 11.25 14.93 21.06
N LEU A 81 10.53 16.04 20.88
CA LEU A 81 9.47 16.14 19.89
C LEU A 81 10.05 16.54 18.53
N VAL A 82 9.52 15.91 17.48
CA VAL A 82 9.87 16.13 16.09
C VAL A 82 8.56 16.35 15.33
N ASP A 83 8.46 17.48 14.63
CA ASP A 83 7.24 17.85 13.92
C ASP A 83 7.15 17.13 12.56
N HIS A 84 5.94 17.08 12.01
CA HIS A 84 5.67 16.55 10.67
C HIS A 84 5.59 17.71 9.69
N PHE A 85 6.68 17.92 8.93
CA PHE A 85 6.76 18.96 7.90
C PHE A 85 5.60 18.91 6.90
N PHE A 86 5.23 17.69 6.50
CA PHE A 86 4.18 17.43 5.52
C PHE A 86 3.69 15.98 5.68
N SER A 87 2.38 15.76 5.46
CA SER A 87 1.77 14.44 5.44
C SER A 87 0.77 14.30 4.28
N PHE A 88 0.61 13.07 3.80
CA PHE A 88 -0.24 12.75 2.65
C PHE A 88 -0.80 11.33 2.71
N PRO A 89 -2.02 11.10 2.19
CA PRO A 89 -2.55 9.76 1.96
C PRO A 89 -1.75 8.96 0.92
N ASP A 90 -1.86 7.63 0.99
CA ASP A 90 -1.28 6.75 -0.03
C ASP A 90 -1.69 7.10 -1.47
N GLY A 91 -0.76 6.94 -2.42
CA GLY A 91 -0.98 7.23 -3.85
C GLY A 91 -1.17 8.70 -4.22
N SER A 92 -1.03 9.63 -3.27
CA SER A 92 -1.30 11.07 -3.50
C SER A 92 -0.07 11.98 -3.45
N ALA A 93 1.10 11.43 -3.09
CA ALA A 93 2.36 12.17 -2.88
C ALA A 93 2.65 13.23 -3.96
N ARG A 94 2.79 12.78 -5.22
CA ARG A 94 3.09 13.66 -6.36
C ARG A 94 2.05 14.75 -6.55
N LYS A 95 0.76 14.40 -6.47
CA LYS A 95 -0.33 15.37 -6.59
C LYS A 95 -0.23 16.45 -5.51
N TYR A 96 0.10 16.07 -4.28
CA TYR A 96 0.29 17.03 -3.19
C TYR A 96 1.52 17.92 -3.42
N VAL A 97 2.64 17.36 -3.86
CA VAL A 97 3.86 18.11 -4.21
C VAL A 97 3.59 19.11 -5.33
N GLU A 98 2.90 18.72 -6.39
CA GLU A 98 2.55 19.57 -7.54
C GLU A 98 1.51 20.65 -7.20
N SER A 99 0.56 20.36 -6.31
CA SER A 99 -0.56 21.26 -6.01
C SER A 99 -0.32 22.20 -4.83
N THR A 100 0.74 21.98 -4.05
CA THR A 100 1.06 22.82 -2.89
C THR A 100 2.17 23.80 -3.26
N ASP A 101 1.81 25.09 -3.32
CA ASP A 101 2.73 26.16 -3.69
C ASP A 101 4.02 26.14 -2.83
N GLY A 102 5.17 26.09 -3.50
CA GLY A 102 6.49 26.14 -2.87
C GLY A 102 6.94 24.85 -2.17
N LEU A 103 6.14 23.77 -2.21
CA LEU A 103 6.48 22.51 -1.52
C LEU A 103 7.65 21.80 -2.20
N THR A 104 7.68 21.76 -3.53
CA THR A 104 8.79 21.15 -4.31
C THR A 104 10.13 21.78 -3.94
N GLU A 105 10.22 23.11 -3.88
CA GLU A 105 11.47 23.80 -3.55
C GLU A 105 11.89 23.58 -2.10
N ARG A 106 10.94 23.53 -1.16
CA ARG A 106 11.25 23.25 0.24
C ARG A 106 11.74 21.82 0.43
N LEU A 107 11.12 20.86 -0.25
CA LEU A 107 11.57 19.46 -0.26
C LEU A 107 12.94 19.33 -0.92
N ALA A 108 13.19 20.03 -2.03
CA ALA A 108 14.52 20.04 -2.67
C ALA A 108 15.61 20.53 -1.70
N VAL A 109 15.38 21.62 -0.97
CA VAL A 109 16.32 22.10 0.06
C VAL A 109 16.49 21.09 1.19
N LEU A 110 15.38 20.48 1.66
CA LEU A 110 15.40 19.48 2.71
C LEU A 110 16.21 18.24 2.29
N PHE A 111 16.08 17.82 1.03
CA PHE A 111 16.75 16.64 0.48
C PHE A 111 18.17 16.95 -0.02
N GLY A 112 18.60 18.21 0.01
CA GLY A 112 19.92 18.62 -0.49
C GLY A 112 20.03 18.60 -2.01
N ILE A 113 18.92 18.70 -2.73
CA ILE A 113 18.84 18.73 -4.20
C ILE A 113 19.15 20.15 -4.68
N ASP A 114 20.27 20.32 -5.39
CA ASP A 114 20.63 21.61 -5.98
C ASP A 114 19.75 21.93 -7.20
N LYS A 115 19.26 23.19 -7.25
CA LYS A 115 18.43 23.68 -8.35
C LYS A 115 19.19 23.82 -9.67
N ASP A 116 20.50 24.06 -9.60
CA ASP A 116 21.31 24.43 -10.76
C ASP A 116 21.97 23.22 -11.47
N THR A 117 21.85 22.01 -10.91
CA THR A 117 22.36 20.76 -11.53
C THR A 117 21.47 20.24 -12.66
N CYS A 118 20.86 21.13 -13.45
CA CYS A 118 20.16 20.79 -14.69
C CYS A 118 21.13 20.37 -15.82
N GLU A 119 22.24 19.72 -15.49
CA GLU A 119 23.03 18.99 -16.46
C GLU A 119 22.39 17.61 -16.56
N ALA A 120 21.79 17.34 -17.71
CA ALA A 120 21.25 16.03 -18.04
C ALA A 120 22.34 14.99 -17.77
N ASP A 121 22.01 13.99 -16.95
CA ASP A 121 22.84 12.80 -16.82
C ASP A 121 22.84 12.10 -18.19
N ASP A 122 23.88 12.39 -19.00
CA ASP A 122 24.12 11.85 -20.34
C ASP A 122 24.32 10.32 -20.35
N THR A 123 24.10 9.63 -19.22
CA THR A 123 24.10 8.16 -19.13
C THR A 123 22.75 7.52 -19.40
N VAL A 124 21.66 8.29 -19.49
CA VAL A 124 20.41 7.80 -20.07
C VAL A 124 20.51 7.94 -21.58
N GLU A 125 21.03 6.91 -22.27
CA GLU A 125 20.88 6.80 -23.71
C GLU A 125 19.41 7.04 -24.06
N LYS A 126 19.13 8.15 -24.77
CA LYS A 126 17.83 8.40 -25.41
C LYS A 126 17.49 7.19 -26.25
N PHE A 127 16.64 6.32 -25.73
CA PHE A 127 15.93 5.37 -26.56
C PHE A 127 14.88 6.18 -27.32
N GLU A 128 15.25 6.64 -28.51
CA GLU A 128 14.26 7.00 -29.54
C GLU A 128 13.44 5.74 -29.81
N THR A 129 12.33 5.59 -29.08
CA THR A 129 11.27 4.73 -29.55
C THR A 129 10.70 5.37 -30.80
N SER A 130 10.36 4.57 -31.81
CA SER A 130 9.85 5.02 -33.12
C SER A 130 8.58 5.90 -33.07
N ASN A 131 8.07 6.20 -31.88
CA ASN A 131 6.90 7.02 -31.61
C ASN A 131 7.17 8.53 -31.64
N GLU A 132 8.38 9.02 -31.34
CA GLU A 132 8.62 10.49 -31.33
C GLU A 132 8.47 11.12 -32.73
N GLN A 133 8.74 10.33 -33.78
CA GLN A 133 8.54 10.73 -35.17
C GLN A 133 7.06 10.70 -35.57
N GLU A 134 6.26 9.75 -35.06
CA GLU A 134 4.82 9.64 -35.35
C GLU A 134 3.96 10.63 -34.53
N GLU A 135 4.38 10.98 -33.31
CA GLU A 135 3.68 11.96 -32.46
C GLU A 135 3.90 13.41 -32.94
N LYS A 136 5.11 13.74 -33.44
CA LYS A 136 5.37 15.04 -34.08
C LYS A 136 4.53 15.24 -35.34
N GLU A 137 4.29 14.19 -36.13
CA GLU A 137 3.44 14.26 -37.32
C GLU A 137 1.94 14.41 -36.99
N HIS A 138 1.50 14.03 -35.78
CA HIS A 138 0.12 14.16 -35.33
C HIS A 138 -0.16 15.46 -34.55
N ALA A 139 0.82 16.00 -33.85
CA ALA A 139 0.70 17.27 -33.11
C ALA A 139 0.49 18.48 -34.03
N ASP A 140 1.06 18.47 -35.23
CA ASP A 140 0.87 19.53 -36.25
C ASP A 140 -0.57 19.60 -36.82
N ARG A 141 -1.46 18.64 -36.47
CA ARG A 141 -2.82 18.56 -37.04
C ARG A 141 -3.96 18.98 -36.11
N SER A 142 -3.72 19.28 -34.85
CA SER A 142 -4.82 19.57 -33.92
C SER A 142 -4.48 20.65 -32.89
N CYS A 143 -4.44 21.90 -33.35
CA CYS A 143 -4.50 23.05 -32.45
C CYS A 143 -5.96 23.53 -32.36
N GLY A 144 -6.56 23.45 -31.18
CA GLY A 144 -7.93 23.89 -30.88
C GLY A 144 -8.13 24.04 -29.37
N ASP A 145 -8.11 25.29 -28.92
CA ASP A 145 -8.22 25.79 -27.55
C ASP A 145 -9.58 25.50 -26.90
N ILE A 146 -9.62 24.74 -25.79
CA ILE A 146 -10.74 24.75 -24.82
C ILE A 146 -10.27 24.42 -23.38
N GLY A 147 -10.24 25.45 -22.52
CA GLY A 147 -11.04 25.50 -21.27
C GLY A 147 -10.63 24.67 -20.03
N ASN A 148 -10.18 25.39 -19.00
CA ASN A 148 -9.87 24.94 -17.63
C ASN A 148 -11.03 24.21 -16.89
N LEU A 149 -10.83 22.95 -16.52
CA LEU A 149 -11.53 22.24 -15.43
C LEU A 149 -10.56 21.30 -14.67
N PRO A 150 -10.75 21.05 -13.36
CA PRO A 150 -9.75 20.41 -12.50
C PRO A 150 -9.37 18.99 -12.95
N ARG A 151 -8.07 18.70 -12.90
CA ARG A 151 -7.42 17.51 -13.45
C ARG A 151 -7.31 16.41 -12.39
N HIS A 152 -7.78 15.22 -12.73
CA HIS A 152 -7.28 13.97 -12.17
C HIS A 152 -6.79 13.20 -13.39
N GLU A 153 -5.52 13.43 -13.76
CA GLU A 153 -4.88 12.72 -14.87
C GLU A 153 -4.53 11.30 -14.42
N SER A 154 -4.71 10.33 -15.31
CA SER A 154 -4.19 8.98 -15.10
C SER A 154 -2.66 9.04 -14.98
N VAL A 155 -2.09 8.35 -13.99
CA VAL A 155 -0.64 8.18 -13.83
C VAL A 155 0.04 7.71 -15.13
N ASP A 156 -0.70 6.98 -15.98
CA ASP A 156 -0.30 6.47 -17.30
C ASP A 156 0.07 7.55 -18.33
N ALA A 157 -0.59 8.70 -18.32
CA ALA A 157 -0.30 9.76 -19.27
C ALA A 157 1.05 10.42 -18.93
N ARG A 158 1.42 10.46 -17.65
CA ARG A 158 2.57 11.20 -17.15
C ARG A 158 3.91 10.47 -17.32
N LEU A 159 3.91 9.14 -17.23
CA LEU A 159 5.13 8.34 -17.45
C LEU A 159 5.54 8.26 -18.95
N GLY A 160 4.66 8.65 -19.88
CA GLY A 160 4.89 8.57 -21.32
C GLY A 160 4.95 9.91 -22.06
N SER A 161 4.53 11.02 -21.43
CA SER A 161 4.46 12.34 -22.09
C SER A 161 5.37 13.38 -21.40
N TYR A 162 6.61 13.02 -21.11
CA TYR A 162 7.58 13.97 -20.56
C TYR A 162 7.89 15.05 -21.60
N SER A 163 7.46 16.28 -21.32
CA SER A 163 8.07 17.44 -21.95
C SER A 163 9.40 17.64 -21.26
N LEU A 164 10.49 17.15 -21.88
CA LEU A 164 11.86 17.24 -21.34
C LEU A 164 12.35 18.70 -21.11
N ASP A 165 11.51 19.69 -21.37
CA ASP A 165 11.84 21.11 -21.42
C ASP A 165 11.26 21.96 -20.26
N ASP A 166 10.54 21.39 -19.27
CA ASP A 166 10.09 22.13 -18.07
C ASP A 166 11.02 21.88 -16.85
N PRO A 167 11.84 22.88 -16.43
CA PRO A 167 12.73 22.75 -15.27
C PRO A 167 12.02 22.44 -13.95
N ASN A 168 10.76 22.90 -13.77
CA ASN A 168 10.00 22.63 -12.55
C ASN A 168 9.52 21.18 -12.49
N GLU A 169 9.21 20.58 -13.64
CA GLU A 169 8.83 19.17 -13.75
C GLU A 169 10.04 18.27 -13.42
N GLN A 170 11.22 18.58 -13.98
CA GLN A 170 12.47 17.89 -13.66
C GLN A 170 12.82 17.96 -12.17
N LEU A 171 12.66 19.13 -11.54
CA LEU A 171 12.89 19.26 -10.10
C LEU A 171 11.90 18.41 -9.29
N THR A 172 10.64 18.40 -9.68
CA THR A 172 9.60 17.58 -9.03
C THR A 172 9.94 16.10 -9.14
N ASP A 173 10.42 15.64 -10.30
CA ASP A 173 10.82 14.24 -10.50
C ASP A 173 11.99 13.84 -9.60
N ARG A 174 13.01 14.70 -9.49
CA ARG A 174 14.15 14.50 -8.57
C ARG A 174 13.68 14.43 -7.12
N VAL A 175 12.80 15.36 -6.71
CA VAL A 175 12.19 15.36 -5.37
C VAL A 175 11.41 14.08 -5.12
N MET A 176 10.60 13.62 -6.08
CA MET A 176 9.80 12.40 -5.94
C MET A 176 10.65 11.14 -5.83
N LYS A 177 11.79 11.07 -6.52
CA LYS A 177 12.75 9.95 -6.44
C LYS A 177 13.46 9.88 -5.08
N GLU A 178 13.75 11.03 -4.48
CA GLU A 178 14.41 11.11 -3.17
C GLU A 178 13.43 11.00 -1.99
N LEU A 179 12.15 11.34 -2.20
CA LEU A 179 11.10 11.39 -1.18
C LEU A 179 11.08 10.15 -0.27
N TRP A 180 11.18 8.96 -0.86
CA TRP A 180 11.03 7.68 -0.17
C TRP A 180 12.16 7.35 0.84
N LYS A 181 13.28 8.08 0.77
CA LYS A 181 14.36 8.01 1.77
C LYS A 181 13.99 8.75 3.05
N TYR A 182 13.12 9.74 2.98
CA TYR A 182 12.78 10.63 4.09
C TYR A 182 11.38 10.38 4.66
N THR A 183 10.49 9.74 3.89
CA THR A 183 9.12 9.45 4.34
C THR A 183 9.05 8.35 5.37
N GLN A 184 8.14 8.50 6.32
CA GLN A 184 7.69 7.46 7.26
C GLN A 184 6.18 7.28 7.12
N SER A 185 5.63 6.26 7.76
CA SER A 185 4.19 6.02 7.73
C SER A 185 3.63 5.61 9.10
N TYR A 186 2.33 5.85 9.26
CA TYR A 186 1.52 5.26 10.32
C TYR A 186 0.15 4.87 9.75
N THR A 187 -0.57 4.00 10.45
CA THR A 187 -1.91 3.57 10.04
C THR A 187 -2.95 4.03 11.05
N VAL A 188 -3.98 4.72 10.57
CA VAL A 188 -5.11 5.17 11.37
C VAL A 188 -6.30 4.25 11.11
N SER A 189 -6.93 3.77 12.17
CA SER A 189 -8.12 2.91 12.09
C SER A 189 -9.37 3.73 12.38
N TYR A 190 -10.31 3.77 11.43
CA TYR A 190 -11.59 4.46 11.54
C TYR A 190 -12.69 3.43 11.75
N PRO A 191 -13.51 3.52 12.81
CA PRO A 191 -14.65 2.62 12.99
C PRO A 191 -15.71 2.86 11.91
N LEU A 192 -16.21 1.78 11.30
CA LEU A 192 -17.31 1.78 10.35
C LEU A 192 -18.63 1.43 11.06
N GLU A 193 -19.76 1.84 10.47
CA GLU A 193 -21.11 1.59 11.03
C GLU A 193 -21.44 0.10 11.20
N ASN A 194 -20.79 -0.78 10.41
CA ASN A 194 -20.96 -2.23 10.45
C ASN A 194 -20.10 -2.91 11.55
N GLY A 195 -19.38 -2.15 12.38
CA GLY A 195 -18.50 -2.66 13.43
C GLY A 195 -17.10 -3.07 12.94
N GLU A 196 -16.81 -2.93 11.64
CA GLU A 196 -15.46 -3.11 11.09
C GLU A 196 -14.62 -1.83 11.22
N PHE A 197 -13.33 -1.92 10.94
CA PHE A 197 -12.43 -0.77 10.94
C PHE A 197 -11.83 -0.54 9.55
N ASP A 198 -11.97 0.67 9.03
CA ASP A 198 -11.28 1.14 7.84
C ASP A 198 -9.87 1.61 8.23
N LYS A 199 -8.85 0.87 7.80
CA LYS A 199 -7.45 1.20 8.07
C LYS A 199 -6.88 1.99 6.91
N ARG A 200 -6.37 3.19 7.19
CA ARG A 200 -5.74 4.05 6.19
C ARG A 200 -4.32 4.38 6.59
N SER A 201 -3.39 4.16 5.67
CA SER A 201 -1.99 4.55 5.83
C SER A 201 -1.82 6.03 5.47
N VAL A 202 -1.09 6.74 6.32
CA VAL A 202 -0.67 8.12 6.11
C VAL A 202 0.85 8.13 6.06
N TRP A 203 1.38 8.74 5.01
CA TRP A 203 2.79 8.99 4.84
C TRP A 203 3.13 10.40 5.32
N TYR A 204 4.33 10.59 5.86
CA TYR A 204 4.76 11.89 6.34
C TYR A 204 6.27 12.06 6.21
N VAL A 205 6.70 13.32 6.09
CA VAL A 205 8.10 13.75 6.16
C VAL A 205 8.27 14.55 7.45
N MET A 206 9.29 14.24 8.24
CA MET A 206 9.60 14.99 9.46
C MET A 206 10.16 16.37 9.13
N ASP A 207 10.20 17.25 10.13
CA ASP A 207 10.85 18.55 10.04
C ASP A 207 12.35 18.48 9.69
N ASN A 208 12.97 19.67 9.59
CA ASN A 208 14.39 19.82 9.29
C ASN A 208 15.32 19.08 10.24
N PHE A 209 14.92 18.82 11.49
CA PHE A 209 15.74 18.07 12.44
C PHE A 209 15.55 16.56 12.21
N GLY A 210 14.30 16.09 12.23
CA GLY A 210 13.98 14.68 12.10
C GLY A 210 14.44 14.06 10.78
N ALA A 211 14.34 14.81 9.68
CA ALA A 211 14.77 14.35 8.35
C ALA A 211 16.29 14.15 8.23
N ARG A 212 17.09 14.67 9.18
CA ARG A 212 18.56 14.57 9.18
C ARG A 212 19.09 13.47 10.09
N ILE A 213 18.23 12.80 10.84
CA ILE A 213 18.61 11.62 11.63
C ILE A 213 18.77 10.46 10.64
N ARG A 214 20.02 10.09 10.36
CA ARG A 214 20.36 9.14 9.29
C ARG A 214 20.11 7.69 9.69
N HIS A 215 20.12 6.83 8.68
CA HIS A 215 20.09 5.39 8.85
C HIS A 215 21.42 4.87 9.45
N SER A 216 21.32 3.97 10.42
CA SER A 216 22.39 3.03 10.80
C SER A 216 21.79 1.71 11.27
N SER A 217 22.51 0.61 11.03
CA SER A 217 22.21 -0.71 11.62
C SER A 217 22.65 -0.83 13.09
N LEU A 218 23.40 0.16 13.60
CA LEU A 218 23.82 0.29 14.99
C LEU A 218 23.28 1.60 15.59
N PRO A 219 21.95 1.79 15.66
CA PRO A 219 21.34 3.06 16.07
C PRO A 219 21.68 3.43 17.52
N ASN A 220 21.70 4.73 17.80
CA ASN A 220 21.74 5.28 19.16
C ASN A 220 20.44 6.02 19.55
N ALA A 221 19.53 6.21 18.60
CA ALA A 221 18.21 6.77 18.84
C ALA A 221 17.11 5.96 18.14
N ARG A 222 15.90 6.05 18.70
CA ARG A 222 14.66 5.60 18.05
C ARG A 222 13.75 6.78 17.86
N VAL A 223 13.09 6.81 16.71
CA VAL A 223 12.13 7.85 16.35
C VAL A 223 10.85 7.17 15.87
N ILE A 224 9.74 7.46 16.52
CA ILE A 224 8.46 6.76 16.29
C ILE A 224 7.31 7.78 16.17
N PRO A 225 6.28 7.53 15.34
CA PRO A 225 5.09 8.36 15.33
C PRO A 225 4.27 8.13 16.60
N LEU A 226 3.66 9.19 17.12
CA LEU A 226 2.78 9.20 18.28
C LEU A 226 1.56 10.06 17.97
N MET A 227 0.36 9.52 18.20
CA MET A 227 -0.87 10.32 18.13
C MET A 227 -1.12 10.98 19.48
N PHE A 228 -1.18 12.31 19.50
CA PHE A 228 -1.56 13.06 20.71
C PHE A 228 -3.04 13.43 20.66
N VAL A 229 -3.86 12.65 21.37
CA VAL A 229 -5.33 12.73 21.32
C VAL A 229 -5.89 14.12 21.62
N PRO A 230 -5.41 14.88 22.64
CA PRO A 230 -5.98 16.19 22.96
C PRO A 230 -5.92 17.21 21.82
N GLN A 231 -4.85 17.16 21.02
CA GLN A 231 -4.64 18.09 19.91
C GLN A 231 -5.07 17.46 18.56
N ASN A 232 -5.42 16.17 18.57
CA ASN A 232 -5.78 15.40 17.38
C ASN A 232 -4.71 15.51 16.27
N CYS A 233 -3.43 15.45 16.66
CA CYS A 233 -2.29 15.56 15.75
C CYS A 233 -1.25 14.48 16.03
N PHE A 234 -0.44 14.20 15.02
CA PHE A 234 0.69 13.28 15.13
C PHE A 234 1.98 14.05 15.32
N TYR A 235 2.82 13.55 16.21
CA TYR A 235 4.22 13.96 16.36
C TYR A 235 5.11 12.76 16.09
N SER A 236 6.37 13.00 15.79
CA SER A 236 7.40 11.99 15.99
C SER A 236 8.09 12.25 17.32
N ILE A 237 8.33 11.19 18.09
CA ILE A 237 9.08 11.26 19.35
C ILE A 237 10.41 10.55 19.16
N MET A 238 11.49 11.23 19.53
CA MET A 238 12.85 10.73 19.50
C MET A 238 13.34 10.47 20.92
N PHE A 239 13.95 9.32 21.17
CA PHE A 239 14.62 9.04 22.44
C PHE A 239 15.88 8.19 22.19
N LEU A 240 16.86 8.33 23.09
CA LEU A 240 18.12 7.59 22.99
C LEU A 240 17.94 6.13 23.42
N THR A 241 18.67 5.22 22.78
CA THR A 241 18.68 3.78 23.11
C THR A 241 19.94 3.33 23.84
N LYS A 242 20.97 4.16 23.83
CA LYS A 242 22.24 3.99 24.55
C LYS A 242 22.80 5.38 24.89
N PRO A 243 23.76 5.49 25.82
CA PRO A 243 24.45 6.76 26.05
C PRO A 243 25.11 7.27 24.77
N VAL A 244 25.18 8.60 24.66
CA VAL A 244 25.75 9.31 23.52
C VAL A 244 26.73 10.35 24.07
N GLU A 245 27.90 10.43 23.46
CA GLU A 245 28.94 11.42 23.81
C GLU A 245 28.80 12.70 22.98
N THR A 246 29.35 13.80 23.48
CA THR A 246 29.49 15.05 22.72
C THR A 246 30.15 14.79 21.36
N ASP A 247 29.65 15.43 20.30
CA ASP A 247 30.03 15.23 18.89
C ASP A 247 29.69 13.87 18.27
N GLU A 248 29.10 12.92 19.02
CA GLU A 248 28.61 11.67 18.44
C GLU A 248 27.40 11.93 17.53
N GLU A 249 27.37 11.24 16.39
CA GLU A 249 26.26 11.34 15.44
C GLU A 249 25.01 10.63 15.94
N ILE A 250 23.85 11.27 15.81
CA ILE A 250 22.55 10.68 16.11
C ILE A 250 22.03 9.92 14.89
N VAL A 251 21.80 8.63 15.07
CA VAL A 251 21.38 7.70 14.01
C VAL A 251 20.25 6.78 14.48
N ARG A 252 19.39 6.40 13.52
CA ARG A 252 18.24 5.51 13.73
C ARG A 252 18.24 4.34 12.75
N ASP A 253 17.49 3.30 13.09
CA ASP A 253 17.28 2.16 12.19
C ASP A 253 15.96 2.31 11.44
N PHE A 254 15.99 2.61 10.14
CA PHE A 254 14.80 2.65 9.29
C PHE A 254 14.38 1.26 8.79
N ALA A 255 15.30 0.31 8.75
CA ALA A 255 15.01 -1.05 8.32
C ALA A 255 14.37 -1.88 9.45
N ALA A 256 14.37 -1.40 10.69
CA ALA A 256 13.72 -2.06 11.83
C ALA A 256 12.18 -2.07 11.66
N ASN A 257 11.66 -3.13 11.05
CA ASN A 257 10.24 -3.36 10.87
C ASN A 257 9.84 -4.83 11.13
N VAL A 258 8.54 -5.12 11.14
CA VAL A 258 8.02 -6.48 11.43
C VAL A 258 8.57 -7.54 10.47
N HIS A 259 8.79 -7.17 9.20
CA HIS A 259 9.32 -8.08 8.19
C HIS A 259 10.78 -8.43 8.45
N THR A 260 11.62 -7.47 8.82
CA THR A 260 13.03 -7.77 9.19
C THR A 260 13.14 -8.57 10.49
N HIS A 261 12.16 -8.48 11.39
CA HIS A 261 12.13 -9.33 12.58
C HIS A 261 11.76 -10.79 12.22
N GLN A 262 10.79 -10.97 11.32
CA GLN A 262 10.36 -12.29 10.83
C GLN A 262 11.38 -12.93 9.87
N HIS A 263 12.05 -12.10 9.06
CA HIS A 263 13.02 -12.45 8.03
C HIS A 263 14.28 -11.59 8.16
N PRO A 264 15.18 -11.87 9.13
CA PRO A 264 16.40 -11.10 9.34
C PRO A 264 17.29 -10.99 8.09
N GLU A 265 17.27 -12.01 7.23
CA GLU A 265 18.00 -12.05 5.97
C GLU A 265 17.46 -11.09 4.90
N TRP A 266 16.25 -10.56 5.08
CA TRP A 266 15.65 -9.57 4.17
C TRP A 266 16.06 -8.14 4.48
N ARG A 267 16.73 -7.91 5.62
CA ARG A 267 17.15 -6.58 6.06
C ARG A 267 17.87 -5.80 4.95
N LYS A 268 18.79 -6.45 4.24
CA LYS A 268 19.56 -5.85 3.15
C LYS A 268 18.69 -5.26 2.02
N TYR A 269 17.51 -5.83 1.76
CA TYR A 269 16.57 -5.27 0.77
C TYR A 269 15.84 -4.04 1.32
N PHE A 270 15.43 -4.07 2.59
CA PHE A 270 14.80 -2.91 3.23
C PHE A 270 15.75 -1.72 3.39
N GLU A 271 17.05 -1.98 3.46
CA GLU A 271 18.09 -0.93 3.51
C GLU A 271 18.34 -0.25 2.15
N THR A 272 17.84 -0.79 1.03
CA THR A 272 18.06 -0.27 -0.33
C THR A 272 17.85 1.24 -0.49
N PRO A 273 16.82 1.88 0.13
CA PRO A 273 16.63 3.33 0.02
C PRO A 273 17.81 4.16 0.56
N TRP A 274 18.57 3.62 1.52
CA TRP A 274 19.67 4.32 2.19
C TRP A 274 21.06 3.74 1.91
N VAL A 275 21.13 2.47 1.51
CA VAL A 275 22.37 1.74 1.23
C VAL A 275 22.27 1.09 -0.13
N GLN A 276 22.98 1.64 -1.11
CA GLN A 276 23.00 1.11 -2.46
C GLN A 276 23.63 -0.29 -2.48
N GLN A 277 22.89 -1.26 -3.01
CA GLN A 277 23.29 -2.65 -3.10
C GLN A 277 22.79 -3.26 -4.41
N ASP A 278 23.55 -4.23 -4.94
CA ASP A 278 23.24 -4.94 -6.18
C ASP A 278 22.87 -6.39 -5.88
N PHE A 279 21.60 -6.72 -6.12
CA PHE A 279 20.96 -8.03 -5.97
C PHE A 279 20.61 -8.65 -7.33
N SER A 280 21.02 -8.05 -8.45
CA SER A 280 20.70 -8.57 -9.79
C SER A 280 21.26 -9.97 -10.07
N GLY A 281 22.25 -10.43 -9.29
CA GLY A 281 22.79 -11.78 -9.38
C GLY A 281 21.97 -12.86 -8.65
N GLU A 282 20.93 -12.48 -7.91
CA GLU A 282 20.16 -13.43 -7.10
C GLU A 282 19.13 -14.25 -7.91
N SER A 283 18.68 -15.35 -7.30
CA SER A 283 17.71 -16.26 -7.93
C SER A 283 16.34 -15.59 -8.07
N LEU A 284 15.77 -15.69 -9.27
CA LEU A 284 14.41 -15.25 -9.56
C LEU A 284 13.34 -16.31 -9.25
N ILE A 285 13.76 -17.52 -8.85
CA ILE A 285 12.86 -18.64 -8.60
C ILE A 285 12.27 -18.49 -7.19
N PRO A 286 10.97 -18.26 -7.04
CA PRO A 286 10.35 -18.23 -5.73
C PRO A 286 10.23 -19.64 -5.15
N THR A 287 10.23 -19.72 -3.83
CA THR A 287 9.91 -20.96 -3.12
C THR A 287 8.45 -21.35 -3.42
N PRO A 288 8.14 -22.64 -3.66
CA PRO A 288 6.77 -23.07 -3.84
C PRO A 288 5.89 -22.63 -2.66
N PRO A 289 4.67 -22.12 -2.90
CA PRO A 289 3.77 -21.69 -1.84
C PRO A 289 3.38 -22.88 -0.97
N THR A 290 3.43 -22.70 0.35
CA THR A 290 3.03 -23.72 1.33
C THR A 290 1.51 -23.79 1.45
N VAL A 291 0.96 -24.81 2.12
CA VAL A 291 -0.46 -24.84 2.49
C VAL A 291 -0.81 -23.64 3.37
N GLU A 292 0.08 -23.29 4.30
CA GLU A 292 -0.07 -22.12 5.19
C GLU A 292 -0.20 -20.80 4.41
N TYR A 293 0.43 -20.66 3.24
CA TYR A 293 0.23 -19.49 2.38
C TYR A 293 -1.24 -19.31 1.96
N PHE A 294 -1.92 -20.42 1.67
CA PHE A 294 -3.33 -20.40 1.24
C PHE A 294 -4.31 -20.28 2.40
N THR A 295 -3.91 -20.58 3.63
CA THR A 295 -4.80 -20.59 4.81
C THR A 295 -4.55 -19.45 5.80
N SER A 296 -3.31 -18.95 5.91
CA SER A 296 -2.94 -17.92 6.89
C SER A 296 -3.65 -16.59 6.62
N GLY A 297 -4.08 -15.93 7.70
CA GLY A 297 -4.80 -14.65 7.65
C GLY A 297 -6.19 -14.73 7.02
N ARG A 298 -6.77 -15.93 6.90
CA ARG A 298 -8.08 -16.19 6.28
C ARG A 298 -8.95 -17.04 7.20
N ASN A 299 -10.25 -16.97 7.00
CA ASN A 299 -11.18 -17.88 7.67
C ASN A 299 -11.04 -19.27 7.01
N GLU A 300 -10.88 -20.29 7.83
CA GLU A 300 -10.76 -21.68 7.37
C GLU A 300 -12.12 -22.20 6.89
N ASP A 301 -12.15 -22.82 5.72
CA ASP A 301 -13.36 -23.46 5.20
C ASP A 301 -13.52 -24.86 5.78
N HIS A 302 -14.53 -25.04 6.62
CA HIS A 302 -14.89 -26.32 7.22
C HIS A 302 -15.68 -27.15 6.22
N LEU A 303 -14.99 -28.03 5.49
CA LEU A 303 -15.62 -28.88 4.47
C LEU A 303 -16.50 -29.98 5.07
N ALA A 304 -17.56 -30.33 4.33
CA ALA A 304 -18.35 -31.53 4.60
C ALA A 304 -17.58 -32.81 4.22
N SER A 305 -17.90 -33.93 4.87
CA SER A 305 -17.33 -35.24 4.50
C SER A 305 -17.79 -35.66 3.10
N ASP A 306 -17.01 -36.51 2.41
CA ASP A 306 -17.40 -37.02 1.07
C ASP A 306 -18.80 -37.68 1.08
N THR A 307 -19.15 -38.37 2.16
CA THR A 307 -20.47 -38.99 2.34
C THR A 307 -21.57 -37.94 2.43
N ASP A 308 -21.35 -36.86 3.17
CA ASP A 308 -22.32 -35.79 3.35
C ASP A 308 -22.47 -34.95 2.07
N GLN A 309 -21.39 -34.77 1.31
CA GLN A 309 -21.41 -34.13 0.00
C GLN A 309 -22.27 -34.92 -0.99
N ILE A 310 -22.09 -36.25 -1.06
CA ILE A 310 -22.92 -37.12 -1.91
C ILE A 310 -24.39 -37.08 -1.50
N THR A 311 -24.65 -37.12 -0.19
CA THR A 311 -26.00 -37.08 0.38
C THR A 311 -26.69 -35.76 0.05
N SER A 312 -26.02 -34.64 0.27
CA SER A 312 -26.52 -33.29 -0.03
C SER A 312 -26.77 -33.10 -1.51
N HIS A 313 -25.85 -33.57 -2.38
CA HIS A 313 -26.06 -33.55 -3.83
C HIS A 313 -27.35 -34.30 -4.21
N SER A 314 -27.55 -35.52 -3.71
CA SER A 314 -28.78 -36.29 -3.97
C SER A 314 -30.05 -35.58 -3.46
N ALA A 315 -30.00 -35.03 -2.25
CA ALA A 315 -31.12 -34.33 -1.61
C ALA A 315 -31.50 -33.06 -2.41
N LEU A 316 -30.51 -32.26 -2.80
CA LEU A 316 -30.68 -31.06 -3.59
C LEU A 316 -31.36 -31.35 -4.93
N PHE A 317 -30.85 -32.30 -5.71
CA PHE A 317 -31.46 -32.64 -7.01
C PHE A 317 -32.87 -33.22 -6.88
N SER A 318 -33.15 -33.95 -5.80
CA SER A 318 -34.49 -34.44 -5.48
C SER A 318 -35.47 -33.33 -5.09
N SER A 319 -34.97 -32.22 -4.54
CA SER A 319 -35.77 -31.07 -4.10
C SER A 319 -36.16 -30.10 -5.22
N ILE A 320 -35.35 -29.99 -6.29
CA ILE A 320 -35.55 -29.02 -7.40
C ILE A 320 -36.99 -29.03 -7.97
N PRO A 321 -37.63 -30.18 -8.25
CA PRO A 321 -39.00 -30.20 -8.77
C PRO A 321 -40.03 -29.58 -7.82
N LEU A 322 -39.79 -29.65 -6.50
CA LEU A 322 -40.65 -29.07 -5.48
C LEU A 322 -40.46 -27.55 -5.40
N LEU A 323 -39.22 -27.07 -5.51
CA LEU A 323 -38.89 -25.64 -5.52
C LEU A 323 -39.57 -24.88 -6.66
N LYS A 324 -39.80 -25.52 -7.81
CA LYS A 324 -40.53 -24.90 -8.93
C LYS A 324 -41.99 -24.55 -8.58
N LYS A 325 -42.60 -25.27 -7.62
CA LYS A 325 -44.02 -25.21 -7.28
C LYS A 325 -44.36 -24.33 -6.08
N ARG A 326 -43.37 -23.80 -5.36
CA ARG A 326 -43.58 -22.93 -4.18
C ARG A 326 -42.68 -21.70 -4.24
N LYS A 327 -42.89 -20.78 -3.27
CA LYS A 327 -41.95 -19.69 -3.01
C LYS A 327 -40.60 -20.25 -2.57
N ILE A 328 -39.54 -19.65 -3.09
CA ILE A 328 -38.16 -19.99 -2.72
C ILE A 328 -37.84 -19.23 -1.43
N LYS A 329 -37.40 -19.95 -0.41
CA LYS A 329 -36.97 -19.37 0.86
C LYS A 329 -35.54 -18.89 0.73
N VAL A 330 -35.29 -17.62 0.98
CA VAL A 330 -33.97 -16.99 0.81
C VAL A 330 -33.50 -16.47 2.16
N PHE A 331 -32.34 -16.96 2.61
CA PHE A 331 -31.58 -16.28 3.66
C PHE A 331 -30.58 -15.36 2.97
N ALA A 332 -30.53 -14.07 3.33
CA ALA A 332 -29.59 -13.14 2.73
C ALA A 332 -29.06 -12.12 3.74
N ASP A 333 -27.75 -11.84 3.67
CA ASP A 333 -27.10 -10.77 4.46
C ASP A 333 -27.11 -9.42 3.72
N ASP A 334 -27.46 -9.43 2.44
CA ASP A 334 -27.71 -8.29 1.57
C ASP A 334 -28.83 -8.61 0.58
N THR A 335 -29.73 -7.65 0.38
CA THR A 335 -30.94 -7.85 -0.41
C THR A 335 -30.90 -7.17 -1.79
N GLN A 336 -29.82 -6.45 -2.14
CA GLN A 336 -29.74 -5.61 -3.34
C GLN A 336 -30.00 -6.41 -4.62
N LEU A 337 -29.50 -7.64 -4.71
CA LEU A 337 -29.75 -8.49 -5.88
C LEU A 337 -31.06 -9.26 -5.76
N THR A 338 -31.37 -9.78 -4.58
CA THR A 338 -32.47 -10.72 -4.37
C THR A 338 -33.85 -10.05 -4.45
N GLU A 339 -33.94 -8.75 -4.13
CA GLU A 339 -35.17 -7.95 -4.25
C GLU A 339 -35.63 -7.74 -5.69
N HIS A 340 -34.72 -7.85 -6.66
CA HIS A 340 -35.01 -7.66 -8.08
C HIS A 340 -35.28 -8.97 -8.83
N LEU A 341 -35.39 -10.09 -8.12
CA LEU A 341 -35.71 -11.38 -8.73
C LEU A 341 -37.14 -11.39 -9.26
N THR A 342 -37.33 -11.99 -10.44
CA THR A 342 -38.65 -12.15 -11.06
C THR A 342 -39.46 -13.31 -10.46
N LYS A 343 -38.81 -14.18 -9.69
CA LYS A 343 -39.42 -15.32 -9.01
C LYS A 343 -39.95 -14.87 -7.65
N ASP A 344 -41.10 -15.42 -7.26
CA ASP A 344 -41.66 -15.18 -5.93
C ASP A 344 -40.79 -15.84 -4.84
N ILE A 345 -40.21 -15.01 -3.97
CA ILE A 345 -39.31 -15.41 -2.88
C ILE A 345 -39.92 -15.06 -1.51
N GLU A 346 -39.45 -15.75 -0.49
CA GLU A 346 -39.78 -15.51 0.92
C GLU A 346 -38.46 -15.37 1.69
N TYR A 347 -38.22 -14.23 2.34
CA TYR A 347 -37.03 -14.08 3.17
C TYR A 347 -37.20 -14.83 4.49
N VAL A 348 -36.14 -15.48 4.94
CA VAL A 348 -36.08 -16.19 6.23
C VAL A 348 -34.85 -15.78 7.02
N ASP A 349 -34.98 -15.73 8.34
CA ASP A 349 -33.91 -15.27 9.25
C ASP A 349 -32.95 -16.40 9.68
N ASP A 350 -33.20 -17.63 9.21
CA ASP A 350 -32.47 -18.84 9.61
C ASP A 350 -32.05 -19.60 8.35
N TRP A 351 -30.74 -19.58 8.06
CA TRP A 351 -30.18 -20.23 6.87
C TRP A 351 -30.47 -21.74 6.84
N LYS A 352 -30.67 -22.38 8.01
CA LYS A 352 -30.99 -23.81 8.14
C LYS A 352 -32.36 -24.16 7.56
N LYS A 353 -33.24 -23.16 7.36
CA LYS A 353 -34.61 -23.30 6.83
C LYS A 353 -34.78 -22.68 5.44
N SER A 354 -33.69 -22.23 4.85
CA SER A 354 -33.66 -21.59 3.54
C SER A 354 -33.42 -22.60 2.42
N ASP A 355 -33.91 -22.28 1.23
CA ASP A 355 -33.58 -23.02 0.00
C ASP A 355 -32.31 -22.44 -0.67
N VAL A 356 -32.16 -21.13 -0.58
CA VAL A 356 -31.02 -20.38 -1.10
C VAL A 356 -30.44 -19.52 0.02
N ILE A 357 -29.14 -19.63 0.20
CA ILE A 357 -28.32 -18.82 1.08
C ILE A 357 -27.56 -17.87 0.17
N TRP A 358 -27.85 -16.58 0.26
CA TRP A 358 -27.26 -15.55 -0.58
C TRP A 358 -26.45 -14.59 0.29
N MET A 359 -25.13 -14.76 0.29
CA MET A 359 -24.24 -13.99 1.14
C MET A 359 -23.23 -13.19 0.35
N ILE A 360 -22.99 -11.96 0.81
CA ILE A 360 -21.80 -11.16 0.45
C ILE A 360 -20.65 -11.52 1.37
N LYS A 361 -20.91 -11.78 2.67
CA LYS A 361 -19.88 -12.22 3.61
C LYS A 361 -19.40 -13.63 3.27
N HIS A 362 -18.11 -13.89 3.52
CA HIS A 362 -17.49 -15.20 3.29
C HIS A 362 -18.21 -16.29 4.11
N PHE A 363 -18.66 -17.34 3.44
CA PHE A 363 -19.24 -18.52 4.07
C PHE A 363 -18.17 -19.60 4.25
N HIS A 364 -18.00 -20.08 5.49
CA HIS A 364 -16.96 -21.05 5.85
C HIS A 364 -17.48 -22.40 6.39
N ASP A 365 -18.71 -22.47 6.91
CA ASP A 365 -19.24 -23.66 7.59
C ASP A 365 -19.96 -24.64 6.64
N TYR A 366 -19.26 -25.12 5.62
CA TYR A 366 -19.82 -26.06 4.62
C TYR A 366 -20.22 -27.42 5.21
N GLY A 367 -19.54 -27.86 6.27
CA GLY A 367 -19.89 -29.07 7.03
C GLY A 367 -21.25 -28.96 7.70
N ASP A 368 -21.50 -27.85 8.40
CA ASP A 368 -22.78 -27.58 9.06
C ASP A 368 -23.90 -27.41 8.03
N LEU A 369 -23.59 -26.79 6.87
CA LEU A 369 -24.54 -26.70 5.76
C LEU A 369 -25.01 -28.09 5.32
N ALA A 370 -24.09 -29.01 5.07
CA ALA A 370 -24.42 -30.37 4.65
C ALA A 370 -25.20 -31.15 5.73
N ALA A 371 -24.87 -30.95 7.01
CA ALA A 371 -25.52 -31.66 8.12
C ALA A 371 -26.91 -31.13 8.45
N GLU A 372 -27.09 -29.81 8.49
CA GLU A 372 -28.30 -29.17 8.98
C GLU A 372 -29.26 -28.69 7.88
N ASN A 373 -28.73 -28.41 6.68
CA ASN A 373 -29.53 -28.02 5.52
C ASN A 373 -29.00 -28.65 4.21
N PRO A 374 -29.11 -29.98 4.04
CA PRO A 374 -28.54 -30.71 2.90
C PRO A 374 -29.16 -30.35 1.54
N CYS A 375 -30.28 -29.62 1.53
CA CYS A 375 -30.93 -29.13 0.30
C CYS A 375 -30.60 -27.65 0.00
N GLY A 376 -29.95 -26.94 0.93
CA GLY A 376 -29.64 -25.52 0.81
C GLY A 376 -28.57 -25.25 -0.23
N MET A 377 -28.73 -24.16 -0.98
CA MET A 377 -27.77 -23.71 -1.99
C MET A 377 -27.12 -22.40 -1.57
N ILE A 378 -25.79 -22.40 -1.41
CA ILE A 378 -24.99 -21.19 -1.15
C ILE A 378 -24.43 -20.63 -2.46
N ASN A 379 -24.30 -19.30 -2.57
CA ASN A 379 -23.76 -18.59 -3.74
C ASN A 379 -22.21 -18.49 -3.77
N GLN A 380 -21.50 -19.35 -3.04
CA GLN A 380 -20.04 -19.35 -2.89
C GLN A 380 -19.50 -20.79 -2.95
N PHE A 381 -18.25 -20.96 -3.37
CA PHE A 381 -17.54 -22.23 -3.31
C PHE A 381 -16.47 -22.24 -2.20
N PRO A 382 -16.22 -23.40 -1.56
CA PRO A 382 -15.07 -23.53 -0.69
C PRO A 382 -13.78 -23.19 -1.44
N TYR A 383 -12.91 -22.44 -0.78
CA TYR A 383 -11.60 -21.98 -1.24
C TYR A 383 -11.64 -21.13 -2.53
N GLU A 384 -12.78 -20.51 -2.87
CA GLU A 384 -12.87 -19.62 -4.04
C GLU A 384 -11.94 -18.40 -3.95
N SER A 385 -11.46 -18.07 -2.75
CA SER A 385 -10.40 -17.09 -2.51
C SER A 385 -9.15 -17.35 -3.36
N CYS A 386 -8.88 -18.60 -3.76
CA CYS A 386 -7.78 -18.94 -4.66
C CYS A 386 -7.82 -18.20 -6.02
N ILE A 387 -8.99 -17.73 -6.44
CA ILE A 387 -9.18 -16.96 -7.68
C ILE A 387 -9.72 -15.55 -7.43
N THR A 388 -10.42 -15.31 -6.32
CA THR A 388 -11.02 -14.00 -6.01
C THR A 388 -10.09 -13.06 -5.24
N VAL A 389 -9.03 -13.59 -4.63
CA VAL A 389 -8.03 -12.84 -3.86
C VAL A 389 -6.72 -12.72 -4.66
N LYS A 390 -6.13 -11.52 -4.70
CA LYS A 390 -5.08 -11.18 -5.67
C LYS A 390 -3.78 -11.97 -5.49
N ASP A 391 -3.32 -12.17 -4.24
CA ASP A 391 -2.10 -12.92 -3.97
C ASP A 391 -2.27 -14.41 -4.23
N LEU A 392 -3.43 -14.98 -3.86
CA LEU A 392 -3.72 -16.38 -4.17
C LEU A 392 -3.89 -16.62 -5.67
N LEU A 393 -4.55 -15.71 -6.39
CA LEU A 393 -4.65 -15.77 -7.84
C LEU A 393 -3.27 -15.69 -8.48
N ALA A 394 -2.41 -14.76 -8.02
CA ALA A 394 -1.04 -14.66 -8.50
C ALA A 394 -0.28 -15.97 -8.25
N SER A 395 -0.39 -16.54 -7.06
CA SER A 395 0.21 -17.83 -6.72
C SER A 395 -0.30 -18.96 -7.63
N CYS A 396 -1.61 -19.07 -7.87
CA CYS A 396 -2.19 -20.07 -8.76
C CYS A 396 -1.79 -19.87 -10.23
N ALA A 397 -1.76 -18.63 -10.72
CA ALA A 397 -1.41 -18.30 -12.10
C ALA A 397 0.11 -18.39 -12.36
N MET A 398 0.95 -18.07 -11.38
CA MET A 398 2.40 -18.03 -11.55
C MET A 398 3.12 -19.33 -11.16
N ARG A 399 2.40 -20.38 -10.73
CA ARG A 399 2.95 -21.73 -10.51
C ARG A 399 3.74 -22.28 -11.70
N ASN A 400 3.40 -21.87 -12.93
CA ASN A 400 4.18 -22.20 -14.12
C ASN A 400 4.18 -21.02 -15.10
N PRO A 401 5.12 -20.06 -14.95
CA PRO A 401 5.13 -18.85 -15.76
C PRO A 401 5.26 -19.15 -17.25
N SER A 402 6.00 -20.20 -17.61
CA SER A 402 6.16 -20.63 -19.02
C SER A 402 4.88 -21.09 -19.70
N LYS A 403 3.84 -21.44 -18.92
CA LYS A 403 2.53 -21.88 -19.43
C LYS A 403 1.43 -20.83 -19.29
N ASN A 404 1.68 -19.71 -18.61
CA ASN A 404 0.68 -18.68 -18.33
C ASN A 404 1.13 -17.33 -18.88
N ASN A 405 1.01 -17.17 -20.20
CA ASN A 405 1.34 -15.91 -20.91
C ASN A 405 0.22 -14.86 -20.89
N TRP A 406 -0.94 -15.19 -20.30
CA TRP A 406 -2.10 -14.30 -20.19
C TRP A 406 -2.11 -13.51 -18.87
N TYR A 407 -1.30 -13.91 -17.87
CA TYR A 407 -1.17 -13.23 -16.59
C TYR A 407 0.18 -12.52 -16.52
N GLN A 408 0.19 -11.29 -16.00
CA GLN A 408 1.42 -10.49 -15.90
C GLN A 408 2.34 -11.01 -14.80
N LEU A 409 3.64 -10.85 -14.99
CA LEU A 409 4.65 -11.20 -13.98
C LEU A 409 4.30 -10.52 -12.66
N THR A 410 4.11 -11.31 -11.61
CA THR A 410 3.61 -10.83 -10.32
C THR A 410 4.37 -11.51 -9.19
N TYR A 411 4.71 -10.74 -8.17
CA TYR A 411 5.34 -11.20 -6.94
C TYR A 411 4.51 -10.77 -5.73
N ASN A 412 4.42 -11.59 -4.70
CA ASN A 412 3.91 -11.24 -3.39
C ASN A 412 5.05 -10.65 -2.55
N LEU A 413 5.00 -9.36 -2.23
CA LEU A 413 6.07 -8.64 -1.53
C LEU A 413 6.27 -9.10 -0.08
N THR A 414 5.35 -9.89 0.48
CA THR A 414 5.50 -10.48 1.82
C THR A 414 6.25 -11.82 1.78
N THR A 415 6.32 -12.51 0.64
CA THR A 415 6.97 -13.83 0.52
C THR A 415 8.07 -13.89 -0.55
N GLU A 416 8.12 -12.92 -1.46
CA GLU A 416 8.94 -12.93 -2.67
C GLU A 416 9.65 -11.59 -2.90
N LEU A 417 9.84 -10.77 -1.86
CA LEU A 417 10.58 -9.50 -1.95
C LEU A 417 11.99 -9.67 -2.54
N PRO A 418 12.82 -10.65 -2.11
CA PRO A 418 14.15 -10.86 -2.69
C PRO A 418 14.11 -11.06 -4.21
N GLN A 419 13.21 -11.93 -4.67
CA GLN A 419 13.05 -12.27 -6.09
C GLN A 419 12.59 -11.06 -6.90
N PHE A 420 11.68 -10.25 -6.34
CA PHE A 420 11.24 -9.02 -6.98
C PHE A 420 12.39 -8.02 -7.13
N VAL A 421 13.15 -7.75 -6.06
CA VAL A 421 14.26 -6.79 -6.08
C VAL A 421 15.32 -7.22 -7.10
N ALA A 422 15.68 -8.50 -7.12
CA ALA A 422 16.59 -9.07 -8.10
C ALA A 422 16.05 -8.92 -9.54
N CYS A 423 14.76 -9.21 -9.76
CA CYS A 423 14.11 -9.03 -11.06
C CYS A 423 14.16 -7.58 -11.52
N PHE A 424 13.79 -6.65 -10.64
CA PHE A 424 13.77 -5.22 -10.91
C PHE A 424 15.15 -4.73 -11.37
N GLN A 425 16.20 -5.04 -10.61
CA GLN A 425 17.56 -4.60 -10.93
C GLN A 425 18.11 -5.29 -12.19
N GLN A 426 17.74 -6.56 -12.45
CA GLN A 426 18.09 -7.20 -13.73
C GLN A 426 17.42 -6.53 -14.93
N ARG A 427 16.16 -6.10 -14.80
CA ARG A 427 15.43 -5.40 -15.87
C ARG A 427 16.04 -4.03 -16.11
N GLU A 428 16.35 -3.29 -15.04
CA GLU A 428 17.02 -1.99 -15.10
C GLU A 428 18.37 -2.08 -15.83
N LYS A 429 19.26 -3.01 -15.44
CA LYS A 429 20.55 -3.23 -16.13
C LYS A 429 20.43 -3.62 -17.60
N LYS A 430 19.31 -4.21 -18.00
CA LYS A 430 19.05 -4.62 -19.39
C LYS A 430 18.31 -3.55 -20.20
N GLY A 431 18.02 -2.39 -19.62
CA GLY A 431 17.21 -1.35 -20.26
C GLY A 431 15.78 -1.82 -20.59
N GLN A 432 15.25 -2.78 -19.82
CA GLN A 432 13.90 -3.29 -20.02
C GLN A 432 12.87 -2.37 -19.37
N HIS A 433 11.66 -2.35 -19.94
CA HIS A 433 10.51 -1.68 -19.31
C HIS A 433 10.37 -2.14 -17.85
N ASN A 434 10.26 -1.20 -16.91
CA ASN A 434 10.32 -1.51 -15.48
C ASN A 434 9.26 -0.77 -14.64
N VAL A 435 8.11 -0.48 -15.25
CA VAL A 435 6.97 0.10 -14.54
C VAL A 435 6.14 -1.03 -13.90
N TRP A 436 5.80 -0.85 -12.63
CA TRP A 436 5.06 -1.83 -11.84
C TRP A 436 3.83 -1.20 -11.20
N ILE A 437 2.81 -2.02 -10.96
CA ILE A 437 1.65 -1.67 -10.14
C ILE A 437 1.63 -2.50 -8.86
N VAL A 438 1.68 -1.81 -7.73
CA VAL A 438 1.58 -2.39 -6.39
C VAL A 438 0.13 -2.33 -5.92
N LYS A 439 -0.36 -3.44 -5.35
CA LYS A 439 -1.77 -3.60 -4.95
C LYS A 439 -1.87 -4.35 -3.62
N PRO A 440 -2.76 -3.96 -2.70
CA PRO A 440 -3.06 -4.75 -1.51
C PRO A 440 -3.79 -6.05 -1.90
N TRP A 441 -3.63 -7.09 -1.10
CA TRP A 441 -4.24 -8.41 -1.35
C TRP A 441 -5.77 -8.30 -1.51
N ASN A 442 -6.44 -7.69 -0.52
CA ASN A 442 -7.89 -7.78 -0.35
C ASN A 442 -8.66 -6.45 -0.50
N MET A 443 -7.99 -5.31 -0.73
CA MET A 443 -8.73 -4.06 -0.97
C MET A 443 -9.26 -3.96 -2.40
N ALA A 444 -10.36 -3.24 -2.57
CA ALA A 444 -11.02 -3.01 -3.85
C ALA A 444 -11.14 -1.50 -4.14
N ARG A 445 -11.71 -1.15 -5.31
CA ARG A 445 -12.00 0.23 -5.74
C ARG A 445 -10.78 1.14 -5.94
N GLY A 446 -9.60 0.56 -6.21
CA GLY A 446 -8.40 1.36 -6.47
C GLY A 446 -7.69 1.86 -5.21
N LEU A 447 -8.16 1.47 -4.02
CA LEU A 447 -7.57 1.88 -2.76
C LEU A 447 -6.16 1.28 -2.61
N ASP A 448 -5.21 2.12 -2.18
CA ASP A 448 -3.82 1.73 -1.86
C ASP A 448 -3.07 1.11 -3.06
N MET A 449 -3.39 1.57 -4.29
CA MET A 449 -2.75 1.13 -5.52
C MET A 449 -1.75 2.18 -6.01
N ASN A 450 -0.50 1.77 -6.21
CA ASN A 450 0.58 2.64 -6.65
C ASN A 450 1.17 2.12 -7.97
N VAL A 451 1.34 3.00 -8.95
CA VAL A 451 2.05 2.71 -10.19
C VAL A 451 3.35 3.48 -10.19
N THR A 452 4.48 2.79 -10.30
CA THR A 452 5.80 3.39 -10.16
C THR A 452 6.87 2.51 -10.81
N ASP A 453 7.96 3.14 -11.21
CA ASP A 453 9.23 2.55 -11.67
C ASP A 453 10.35 2.83 -10.67
N ASP A 454 10.01 3.14 -9.41
CA ASP A 454 10.97 3.46 -8.35
C ASP A 454 11.04 2.29 -7.37
N LEU A 455 12.19 1.63 -7.31
CA LEU A 455 12.43 0.50 -6.41
C LEU A 455 12.31 0.90 -4.93
N ASN A 456 12.78 2.09 -4.56
CA ASN A 456 12.71 2.57 -3.18
C ASN A 456 11.25 2.75 -2.76
N HIS A 457 10.44 3.34 -3.62
CA HIS A 457 9.00 3.47 -3.40
C HIS A 457 8.36 2.10 -3.16
N ILE A 458 8.62 1.11 -4.03
CA ILE A 458 8.02 -0.22 -3.93
C ILE A 458 8.44 -0.94 -2.64
N ILE A 459 9.72 -0.83 -2.24
CA ILE A 459 10.22 -1.42 -0.99
C ILE A 459 9.55 -0.77 0.22
N ARG A 460 9.45 0.57 0.25
CA ARG A 460 8.77 1.28 1.34
C ARG A 460 7.30 0.90 1.44
N LEU A 461 6.60 0.69 0.32
CA LEU A 461 5.18 0.30 0.33
C LEU A 461 4.90 -0.99 1.12
N VAL A 462 5.86 -1.90 1.28
CA VAL A 462 5.73 -3.11 2.10
C VAL A 462 5.41 -2.79 3.57
N GLU A 463 5.87 -1.64 4.08
CA GLU A 463 5.63 -1.20 5.46
C GLU A 463 4.17 -0.85 5.74
N THR A 464 3.38 -0.60 4.69
CA THR A 464 1.94 -0.27 4.80
C THR A 464 1.04 -1.50 4.62
N GLY A 465 1.61 -2.70 4.77
CA GLY A 465 0.87 -3.95 4.83
C GLY A 465 0.97 -4.81 3.57
N PRO A 466 0.29 -5.98 3.57
CA PRO A 466 0.49 -7.03 2.58
C PRO A 466 0.10 -6.62 1.16
N LYS A 467 1.06 -6.75 0.23
CA LYS A 467 0.93 -6.27 -1.14
C LYS A 467 1.48 -7.28 -2.15
N ILE A 468 0.92 -7.24 -3.35
CA ILE A 468 1.52 -7.81 -4.56
C ILE A 468 2.07 -6.69 -5.42
N VAL A 469 3.11 -6.99 -6.20
CA VAL A 469 3.63 -6.14 -7.26
C VAL A 469 3.49 -6.87 -8.59
N CYS A 470 2.97 -6.20 -9.60
CA CYS A 470 2.58 -6.79 -10.87
C CYS A 470 3.10 -5.91 -12.01
N GLU A 471 3.68 -6.53 -13.05
CA GLU A 471 4.19 -5.81 -14.22
C GLU A 471 3.08 -4.96 -14.84
N TYR A 472 3.39 -3.69 -15.08
CA TYR A 472 2.41 -2.75 -15.59
C TYR A 472 2.25 -2.86 -17.11
N ILE A 473 1.00 -2.95 -17.58
CA ILE A 473 0.70 -2.90 -19.01
C ILE A 473 0.72 -1.44 -19.46
N SER A 474 1.87 -1.00 -19.98
CA SER A 474 2.12 0.38 -20.43
C SER A 474 1.59 0.70 -21.82
N ARG A 475 1.26 -0.31 -22.62
CA ARG A 475 0.68 -0.14 -23.97
C ARG A 475 -0.72 -0.75 -24.07
N PRO A 476 -1.70 -0.27 -23.29
CA PRO A 476 -3.07 -0.75 -23.41
C PRO A 476 -3.70 -0.26 -24.73
N LEU A 477 -4.72 -0.97 -25.20
CA LEU A 477 -5.59 -0.43 -26.23
C LEU A 477 -6.33 0.79 -25.66
N LEU A 478 -6.25 1.92 -26.35
CA LEU A 478 -6.96 3.14 -25.97
C LEU A 478 -8.25 3.28 -26.78
N PHE A 479 -9.29 3.77 -26.11
CA PHE A 479 -10.58 4.03 -26.73
C PHE A 479 -10.82 5.53 -26.87
N PRO A 480 -11.13 6.05 -28.07
CA PRO A 480 -11.48 7.45 -28.24
C PRO A 480 -12.89 7.69 -27.69
N ARG A 481 -12.98 8.51 -26.64
CA ARG A 481 -14.25 8.87 -26.03
C ARG A 481 -15.08 9.76 -26.96
N PRO A 482 -16.34 9.42 -27.25
CA PRO A 482 -17.18 10.23 -28.14
C PRO A 482 -17.51 11.62 -27.59
N ASP A 483 -17.50 11.80 -26.27
CA ASP A 483 -17.95 13.01 -25.61
C ASP A 483 -16.88 14.10 -25.48
N ASN A 484 -15.60 13.74 -25.44
CA ASN A 484 -14.49 14.70 -25.34
C ASN A 484 -13.33 14.44 -26.32
N GLY A 485 -13.34 13.36 -27.08
CA GLY A 485 -12.29 13.00 -28.03
C GLY A 485 -11.03 12.39 -27.40
N ASN A 486 -10.92 12.35 -26.06
CA ASN A 486 -9.74 11.83 -25.39
C ASN A 486 -9.59 10.32 -25.62
N LYS A 487 -8.36 9.87 -25.83
CA LYS A 487 -8.01 8.44 -25.88
C LYS A 487 -7.82 7.94 -24.45
N VAL A 488 -8.72 7.07 -23.98
CA VAL A 488 -8.71 6.59 -22.59
C VAL A 488 -8.46 5.10 -22.49
N LYS A 489 -7.82 4.69 -21.39
CA LYS A 489 -7.74 3.28 -20.99
C LYS A 489 -9.11 2.76 -20.59
N PHE A 490 -9.32 1.46 -20.76
CA PHE A 490 -10.52 0.78 -20.29
C PHE A 490 -10.21 -0.64 -19.85
N ASP A 491 -11.13 -1.22 -19.11
CA ASP A 491 -11.15 -2.64 -18.81
C ASP A 491 -12.51 -3.26 -19.14
N LEU A 492 -12.53 -4.59 -19.28
CA LEU A 492 -13.73 -5.38 -19.55
C LEU A 492 -14.11 -6.19 -18.33
N ARG A 493 -15.32 -5.97 -17.82
CA ARG A 493 -15.92 -6.77 -16.75
C ARG A 493 -16.82 -7.85 -17.35
N TYR A 494 -16.31 -9.07 -17.40
CA TYR A 494 -17.11 -10.26 -17.67
C TYR A 494 -17.77 -10.77 -16.38
N ILE A 495 -18.95 -11.39 -16.53
CA ILE A 495 -19.60 -12.15 -15.46
C ILE A 495 -19.48 -13.63 -15.82
N VAL A 496 -18.93 -14.41 -14.91
CA VAL A 496 -18.82 -15.86 -15.04
C VAL A 496 -19.66 -16.50 -13.95
N PHE A 497 -20.57 -17.39 -14.33
CA PHE A 497 -21.35 -18.21 -13.41
C PHE A 497 -20.79 -19.62 -13.41
N VAL A 498 -20.18 -20.02 -12.30
CA VAL A 498 -19.70 -21.38 -12.08
C VAL A 498 -20.80 -22.13 -11.34
N ASN A 499 -21.29 -23.24 -11.89
CA ASN A 499 -22.38 -24.01 -11.28
C ASN A 499 -21.92 -25.35 -10.67
N SER A 500 -20.75 -25.86 -11.06
CA SER A 500 -20.17 -27.11 -10.55
C SER A 500 -18.66 -27.09 -10.70
N LEU A 501 -17.95 -27.73 -9.77
CA LEU A 501 -16.51 -27.95 -9.83
C LEU A 501 -16.15 -29.39 -10.22
N GLN A 502 -17.10 -30.34 -10.19
CA GLN A 502 -16.86 -31.76 -10.44
C GLN A 502 -18.01 -32.40 -11.25
N PRO A 503 -17.95 -32.41 -12.60
CA PRO A 503 -16.95 -31.73 -13.43
C PRO A 503 -17.15 -30.21 -13.43
N VAL A 504 -16.08 -29.46 -13.68
CA VAL A 504 -16.16 -28.00 -13.80
C VAL A 504 -17.12 -27.62 -14.91
N THR A 505 -18.17 -26.88 -14.56
CA THR A 505 -19.11 -26.31 -15.52
C THR A 505 -19.26 -24.82 -15.20
N ALA A 506 -19.05 -23.99 -16.21
CA ALA A 506 -19.05 -22.54 -16.09
C ALA A 506 -19.67 -21.90 -17.34
N TYR A 507 -20.34 -20.78 -17.14
CA TYR A 507 -21.04 -20.02 -18.18
C TYR A 507 -20.56 -18.57 -18.14
N VAL A 508 -20.27 -18.00 -19.31
CA VAL A 508 -19.99 -16.56 -19.43
C VAL A 508 -21.27 -15.86 -19.83
N TYR A 509 -21.62 -14.79 -19.13
CA TYR A 509 -22.77 -13.99 -19.50
C TYR A 509 -22.51 -13.27 -20.84
N ASN A 510 -23.50 -13.30 -21.75
CA ASN A 510 -23.36 -12.73 -23.09
C ASN A 510 -23.21 -11.20 -23.11
N LYS A 511 -23.42 -10.53 -21.97
CA LYS A 511 -23.14 -9.11 -21.80
C LYS A 511 -21.98 -8.95 -20.83
N PHE A 512 -21.12 -7.99 -21.14
CA PHE A 512 -20.04 -7.53 -20.28
C PHE A 512 -20.15 -6.02 -20.14
N TRP A 513 -19.52 -5.46 -19.11
CA TRP A 513 -19.43 -4.01 -18.95
C TRP A 513 -18.06 -3.52 -19.36
N ILE A 514 -18.04 -2.43 -20.11
CA ILE A 514 -16.82 -1.69 -20.42
C ILE A 514 -16.69 -0.58 -19.37
N ARG A 515 -15.52 -0.51 -18.72
CA ARG A 515 -15.23 0.51 -17.70
C ARG A 515 -14.15 1.42 -18.23
N PHE A 516 -14.52 2.62 -18.64
CA PHE A 516 -13.61 3.63 -19.16
C PHE A 516 -12.97 4.44 -18.03
N ALA A 517 -11.71 4.82 -18.20
CA ALA A 517 -11.10 5.85 -17.39
C ALA A 517 -11.78 7.22 -17.62
N ILE A 518 -11.72 8.09 -16.60
CA ILE A 518 -12.43 9.37 -16.62
C ILE A 518 -11.72 10.39 -17.52
N LYS A 519 -10.40 10.35 -17.61
CA LYS A 519 -9.59 11.23 -18.47
C LYS A 519 -8.51 10.44 -19.18
#